data_AF-A0A815XS24-F1
#
_entry.id   AF-A0A815XS24-F1
#
_cell.length_a   1.000
_cell.length_b   1.000
_cell.length_c   1.000
_cell.angle_alpha   90.00
_cell.angle_beta   90.00
_cell.angle_gamma   90.00
#
_symmetry.space_group_name_H-M   'P 1'
#
loop_
_entity.id
_entity.type
_entity.pdbx_description
1 polymer ?
#
loop_
_entity_poly.entity_id
_entity_poly.type
_entity_poly.pdbx_seq_one_letter_code
_entity_poly.pdbx_strand_id
1 'polypeptide(L)'
;MAQAKIDALLKQWKEKSGNLDLTADQETKLKQWFVECSDKLKQRKEGGRKVIGELKTAVDGGDDTATEGNLQKLREGLRQHDQGREKALDEFDKILNPIQRARIVLFSVEEAKTKGQMVSYLLDSLLSETAQ
;
A
#
# COMPACT_ATOMS: atom_id res chain seq x y z
N MET A 1 11.08 -1.98 -12.42
CA MET A 1 10.42 -3.28 -12.69
C MET A 1 9.09 -3.42 -11.94
N ALA A 2 8.31 -2.33 -11.80
CA ALA A 2 7.02 -2.37 -11.08
C ALA A 2 5.93 -3.10 -11.87
N GLN A 3 5.85 -2.87 -13.19
CA GLN A 3 4.84 -3.49 -14.04
C GLN A 3 4.91 -5.03 -14.07
N ALA A 4 6.12 -5.59 -14.13
CA ALA A 4 6.33 -7.04 -14.11
C ALA A 4 5.87 -7.68 -12.78
N LYS A 5 6.06 -7.00 -11.65
CA LYS A 5 5.58 -7.45 -10.33
C LYS A 5 4.05 -7.41 -10.26
N ILE A 6 3.44 -6.34 -10.77
CA ILE A 6 1.98 -6.20 -10.87
C ILE A 6 1.40 -7.32 -11.75
N ASP A 7 1.98 -7.56 -12.93
CA ASP A 7 1.52 -8.60 -13.84
C ASP A 7 1.66 -10.00 -13.22
N ALA A 8 2.75 -10.27 -12.51
CA ALA A 8 2.94 -11.54 -11.79
C ALA A 8 1.92 -11.72 -10.65
N LEU A 9 1.60 -10.66 -9.91
CA LEU A 9 0.57 -10.69 -8.87
C LEU A 9 -0.82 -10.96 -9.45
N LEU A 10 -1.19 -10.25 -10.51
CA LEU A 10 -2.48 -10.46 -11.18
C LEU A 10 -2.59 -11.89 -11.72
N LYS A 11 -1.51 -12.41 -12.32
CA LYS A 11 -1.44 -13.81 -12.75
C LYS A 11 -1.66 -14.76 -11.57
N GLN A 12 -1.01 -14.53 -10.43
CA GLN A 12 -1.22 -15.35 -9.23
C GLN A 12 -2.66 -15.30 -8.73
N TRP A 13 -3.30 -14.13 -8.71
CA TRP A 13 -4.71 -14.02 -8.34
C TRP A 13 -5.58 -14.82 -9.30
N LYS A 14 -5.42 -14.62 -10.62
CA LYS A 14 -6.22 -15.38 -11.61
C LYS A 14 -6.07 -16.88 -11.44
N GLU A 15 -4.84 -17.37 -11.26
CA GLU A 15 -4.55 -18.81 -11.20
C GLU A 15 -4.86 -19.45 -9.85
N LYS A 16 -4.66 -18.74 -8.73
CA LYS A 16 -4.66 -19.34 -7.39
C LYS A 16 -5.82 -18.94 -6.49
N SER A 17 -6.53 -17.85 -6.80
CA SER A 17 -7.71 -17.44 -6.01
C SER A 17 -9.03 -18.00 -6.57
N GLY A 18 -9.01 -19.28 -6.94
CA GLY A 18 -10.19 -20.01 -7.41
C GLY A 18 -10.64 -19.65 -8.84
N ASN A 19 -9.70 -19.49 -9.77
CA ASN A 19 -9.95 -19.04 -11.15
C ASN A 19 -10.73 -17.73 -11.18
N LEU A 20 -10.02 -16.64 -10.85
CA LEU A 20 -10.60 -15.31 -10.85
C LEU A 20 -10.74 -14.82 -12.28
N ASP A 21 -11.98 -14.78 -12.77
CA ASP A 21 -12.28 -14.28 -14.11
C ASP A 21 -12.29 -12.75 -14.11
N LEU A 22 -11.10 -12.17 -14.35
CA LEU A 22 -10.93 -10.74 -14.54
C LEU A 22 -11.08 -10.41 -16.02
N THR A 23 -11.92 -9.42 -16.32
CA THR A 23 -12.00 -8.85 -17.67
C THR A 23 -10.73 -8.04 -17.98
N ALA A 24 -10.44 -7.82 -19.26
CA ALA A 24 -9.30 -6.99 -19.68
C ALA A 24 -9.39 -5.54 -19.15
N ASP A 25 -10.59 -5.01 -19.01
CA ASP A 25 -10.84 -3.69 -18.41
C ASP A 25 -10.51 -3.68 -16.91
N GLN A 26 -10.95 -4.70 -16.16
CA GLN A 26 -10.63 -4.83 -14.74
C GLN A 26 -9.12 -4.97 -14.52
N GLU A 27 -8.43 -5.76 -15.35
CA GLU A 27 -6.97 -5.87 -15.27
C GLU A 27 -6.28 -4.54 -15.52
N THR A 28 -6.72 -3.79 -16.53
CA THR A 28 -6.14 -2.47 -16.86
C THR A 28 -6.32 -1.51 -15.69
N LYS A 29 -7.53 -1.45 -15.11
CA LYS A 29 -7.83 -0.62 -13.94
C LYS A 29 -7.03 -1.02 -12.71
N LEU A 30 -6.89 -2.32 -12.44
CA LEU A 30 -6.06 -2.81 -11.34
C LEU A 30 -4.59 -2.41 -11.53
N LYS A 31 -4.05 -2.54 -12.74
CA LYS A 31 -2.66 -2.14 -13.03
C LYS A 31 -2.44 -0.65 -12.76
N GLN A 32 -3.34 0.20 -13.26
CA GLN A 32 -3.29 1.64 -13.02
C GLN A 32 -3.39 1.96 -11.52
N TRP A 33 -4.37 1.35 -10.84
CA TRP A 33 -4.56 1.51 -9.40
C TRP A 33 -3.31 1.12 -8.60
N PHE A 34 -2.64 0.00 -8.94
CA PHE A 34 -1.40 -0.42 -8.28
C PHE A 34 -0.28 0.61 -8.45
N VAL A 35 -0.09 1.12 -9.67
CA VAL A 35 0.93 2.15 -9.95
C VAL A 35 0.65 3.40 -9.13
N GLU A 36 -0.59 3.90 -9.15
CA GLU A 36 -0.96 5.10 -8.39
C GLU A 36 -0.77 4.93 -6.88
N CYS A 37 -1.15 3.77 -6.34
CA CYS A 37 -0.98 3.48 -4.91
C CYS A 37 0.50 3.36 -4.54
N SER A 38 1.30 2.71 -5.39
CA SER A 38 2.74 2.55 -5.19
C SER A 38 3.46 3.91 -5.22
N ASP A 39 3.12 4.78 -6.16
CA ASP A 39 3.70 6.13 -6.26
C ASP A 39 3.33 7.00 -5.06
N LYS A 40 2.05 6.98 -4.64
CA LYS A 40 1.60 7.68 -3.44
C LYS A 40 2.30 7.16 -2.19
N LEU A 41 2.48 5.85 -2.05
CA LEU A 41 3.20 5.27 -0.91
C LEU A 41 4.67 5.68 -0.91
N LYS A 42 5.32 5.69 -2.08
CA LYS A 42 6.72 6.11 -2.22
C LYS A 42 6.89 7.57 -1.79
N GLN A 43 6.06 8.46 -2.31
CA GLN A 43 6.08 9.88 -1.94
C GLN A 43 5.89 10.08 -0.42
N ARG A 44 4.96 9.33 0.19
CA ARG A 44 4.73 9.38 1.64
C ARG A 44 5.91 8.86 2.45
N LYS A 45 6.53 7.75 2.02
CA LYS A 45 7.73 7.20 2.68
C LYS A 45 8.90 8.17 2.60
N GLU A 46 9.12 8.80 1.45
CA GLU A 46 10.16 9.81 1.27
C GLU A 46 9.90 11.06 2.13
N GLY A 47 8.66 11.57 2.13
CA GLY A 47 8.24 12.68 2.99
C GLY A 47 8.41 12.37 4.48
N GLY A 48 8.00 11.18 4.92
CA GLY A 48 8.15 10.73 6.31
C GLY A 48 9.61 10.62 6.73
N ARG A 49 10.49 10.05 5.88
CA ARG A 49 11.94 10.00 6.13
C ARG A 49 12.55 11.39 6.31
N LYS A 50 12.14 12.35 5.48
CA LYS A 50 12.59 13.74 5.60
C LYS A 50 12.19 14.35 6.95
N VAL A 51 10.92 14.23 7.33
CA VAL A 51 10.40 14.75 8.61
C VAL A 51 11.08 14.10 9.81
N ILE A 52 11.36 12.79 9.75
CA ILE A 52 12.12 12.09 10.79
C ILE A 52 13.56 12.62 10.89
N GLY A 53 14.21 12.88 9.76
CA GLY A 53 15.54 13.51 9.73
C GLY A 53 15.54 14.91 10.35
N GLU A 54 14.56 15.73 10.01
CA GLU A 54 14.37 17.07 10.59
C GLU A 54 14.09 17.00 12.10
N LEU A 55 13.25 16.06 12.54
CA LEU A 55 12.96 15.82 13.94
C LEU A 55 14.22 15.43 14.72
N LYS A 56 15.04 14.53 14.17
CA LYS A 56 16.29 14.12 14.81
C LYS A 56 17.22 15.32 15.02
N THR A 57 17.41 16.15 13.98
CA THR A 57 18.23 17.36 14.08
C THR A 57 17.70 18.34 15.12
N ALA A 58 16.38 18.52 15.20
CA ALA A 58 15.76 19.41 16.19
C ALA A 58 15.95 18.91 17.63
N VAL A 59 15.82 17.60 17.86
CA VAL A 59 16.06 16.96 19.15
C VAL A 59 17.53 17.07 19.55
N ASP A 60 18.45 16.74 18.64
CA ASP A 60 19.90 16.82 18.90
C ASP A 60 20.35 18.27 19.16
N GLY A 61 19.66 19.26 18.57
CA GLY A 61 19.90 20.68 18.78
C GLY A 61 19.22 21.31 20.00
N GLY A 62 18.37 20.57 20.72
CA GLY A 62 17.62 21.08 21.87
C GLY A 62 16.59 22.17 21.51
N ASP A 63 16.11 22.20 20.27
CA ASP A 63 15.08 23.16 19.83
C ASP A 63 13.69 22.54 20.02
N ASP A 64 13.06 22.84 21.16
CA ASP A 64 11.73 22.34 21.52
C ASP A 64 10.65 22.81 20.54
N THR A 65 10.79 24.01 19.96
CA THR A 65 9.81 24.55 19.00
C THR A 65 9.88 23.79 17.68
N ALA A 66 11.08 23.56 17.16
CA ALA A 66 11.27 22.76 15.95
C ALA A 66 10.89 21.30 16.17
N THR A 67 11.19 20.74 17.35
CA THR A 67 10.79 19.39 17.74
C THR A 67 9.27 19.22 17.70
N GLU A 68 8.52 20.09 18.39
CA GLU A 68 7.06 19.99 18.41
C GLU A 68 6.46 20.21 17.02
N GLY A 69 6.98 21.16 16.24
CA GLY A 69 6.54 21.37 14.85
C GLY A 69 6.74 20.14 13.97
N ASN A 70 7.89 19.46 14.09
CA ASN A 70 8.16 18.24 13.32
C ASN A 70 7.35 17.03 13.81
N LEU A 71 7.05 16.92 15.11
CA LEU A 71 6.11 15.93 15.63
C LEU A 71 4.70 16.11 15.07
N GLN A 72 4.23 17.36 14.95
CA GLN A 72 2.93 17.66 14.35
C GLN A 72 2.88 17.26 12.87
N LYS A 73 3.92 17.59 12.09
CA LYS A 73 4.04 17.16 10.69
C LYS A 73 4.02 15.63 10.56
N LEU A 74 4.71 14.92 11.45
CA LEU A 74 4.75 13.45 11.44
C LEU A 74 3.35 12.86 11.72
N ARG A 75 2.65 13.37 12.74
CA ARG A 75 1.27 12.95 13.06
C ARG A 75 0.33 13.20 11.88
N GLU A 76 0.43 14.36 11.25
CA GLU A 76 -0.38 14.70 10.09
C GLU A 76 -0.09 13.79 8.89
N GLY A 77 1.19 13.52 8.61
CA GLY A 77 1.59 12.57 7.58
C GLY A 77 1.04 11.15 7.81
N LEU A 78 1.01 10.69 9.07
CA LEU A 78 0.42 9.40 9.44
C LEU A 78 -1.11 9.39 9.22
N ARG A 79 -1.83 10.45 9.59
CA ARG A 79 -3.28 10.53 9.31
C ARG A 79 -3.57 10.51 7.81
N GLN A 80 -2.80 11.27 7.03
CA GLN A 80 -2.92 11.28 5.57
C GLN A 80 -2.59 9.92 4.96
N HIS A 81 -1.63 9.20 5.56
CA HIS A 81 -1.31 7.83 5.18
C HIS A 81 -2.55 6.93 5.29
N ASP A 82 -3.17 6.90 6.47
CA ASP A 82 -4.33 6.06 6.77
C ASP A 82 -5.55 6.43 5.91
N GLN A 83 -5.86 7.71 5.78
CA GLN A 83 -6.94 8.17 4.88
C GLN A 83 -6.70 7.79 3.42
N GLY A 84 -5.45 7.83 2.96
CA GLY A 84 -5.14 7.38 1.60
C GLY A 84 -5.26 5.87 1.43
N ARG A 85 -5.00 5.10 2.49
CA ARG A 85 -5.19 3.64 2.47
C ARG A 85 -6.67 3.30 2.35
N GLU A 86 -7.54 3.95 3.12
CA GLU A 86 -8.99 3.78 3.00
C GLU A 86 -9.49 4.13 1.59
N LYS A 87 -9.09 5.30 1.05
CA LYS A 87 -9.43 5.67 -0.33
C LYS A 87 -8.93 4.65 -1.37
N ALA A 88 -7.73 4.10 -1.19
CA ALA A 88 -7.20 3.08 -2.09
C ALA A 88 -8.06 1.81 -2.05
N LEU A 89 -8.53 1.39 -0.87
CA LEU A 89 -9.46 0.27 -0.71
C LEU A 89 -10.81 0.56 -1.37
N ASP A 90 -11.35 1.76 -1.22
CA ASP A 90 -12.61 2.14 -1.88
C ASP A 90 -12.49 2.11 -3.41
N GLU A 91 -11.38 2.57 -3.97
CA GLU A 91 -11.14 2.48 -5.43
C GLU A 91 -10.96 1.04 -5.90
N PHE A 92 -10.26 0.21 -5.12
CA PHE A 92 -10.16 -1.23 -5.39
C PHE A 92 -11.55 -1.90 -5.40
N ASP A 93 -12.40 -1.52 -4.45
CA ASP A 93 -13.75 -2.03 -4.30
C ASP A 93 -14.68 -1.71 -5.48
N LYS A 94 -14.42 -0.60 -6.19
CA LYS A 94 -15.15 -0.21 -7.40
C LYS A 94 -14.73 -1.02 -8.63
N ILE A 95 -13.52 -1.57 -8.66
CA ILE A 95 -13.00 -2.32 -9.82
C ILE A 95 -13.55 -3.74 -9.84
N LEU A 96 -13.75 -4.35 -8.67
CA LEU A 96 -14.04 -5.77 -8.52
C LEU A 96 -15.42 -6.02 -7.91
N ASN A 97 -16.10 -7.05 -8.40
CA ASN A 97 -17.34 -7.49 -7.77
C ASN A 97 -17.07 -8.15 -6.40
N PRO A 98 -18.09 -8.27 -5.51
CA PRO A 98 -17.89 -8.78 -4.17
C PRO A 98 -17.25 -10.19 -4.10
N ILE A 99 -17.57 -11.08 -5.04
CA ILE A 99 -17.03 -12.45 -5.07
C ILE A 99 -15.54 -12.43 -5.45
N GLN A 100 -15.16 -11.65 -6.45
CA GLN A 100 -13.76 -11.45 -6.86
C GLN A 100 -12.93 -10.90 -5.68
N ARG A 101 -13.46 -9.90 -4.96
CA ARG A 101 -12.79 -9.34 -3.77
C ARG A 101 -12.61 -10.37 -2.66
N ALA A 102 -13.68 -11.08 -2.31
CA ALA A 102 -13.64 -12.11 -1.28
C ALA A 102 -12.61 -13.19 -1.60
N ARG A 103 -12.52 -13.64 -2.86
CA ARG A 103 -11.53 -14.63 -3.31
C ARG A 103 -10.09 -14.14 -3.15
N ILE A 104 -9.81 -12.89 -3.54
CA ILE A 104 -8.47 -12.30 -3.36
C ILE A 104 -8.12 -12.21 -1.88
N VAL A 105 -9.05 -11.74 -1.03
CA VAL A 105 -8.83 -11.61 0.42
C VAL A 105 -8.59 -12.99 1.05
N LEU A 106 -9.42 -13.98 0.75
CA LEU A 106 -9.27 -15.34 1.29
C LEU A 106 -7.93 -15.96 0.87
N PHE A 107 -7.59 -15.90 -0.42
CA PHE A 107 -6.29 -16.34 -0.92
C PHE A 107 -5.13 -15.65 -0.19
N SER A 108 -5.24 -14.33 -0.01
CA SER A 108 -4.23 -13.53 0.70
C SER A 108 -4.08 -13.96 2.15
N VAL A 109 -5.18 -14.26 2.86
CA VAL A 109 -5.17 -14.78 4.24
C VAL A 109 -4.52 -16.17 4.31
N GLU A 110 -4.77 -17.03 3.33
CA GLU A 110 -4.20 -18.38 3.27
C GLU A 110 -2.70 -18.35 2.99
N GLU A 111 -2.25 -17.52 2.04
CA GLU A 111 -0.83 -17.27 1.78
C GLU A 111 -0.12 -16.68 3.00
N ALA A 112 -0.75 -15.69 3.66
CA ALA A 112 -0.32 -15.09 4.90
C ALA A 112 -0.07 -16.12 6.01
N LYS A 113 -1.02 -17.04 6.22
CA LYS A 113 -0.87 -18.14 7.18
C LYS A 113 0.28 -19.08 6.81
N THR A 114 0.43 -19.37 5.52
CA THR A 114 1.50 -20.24 5.01
C THR A 114 2.89 -19.60 5.17
N LYS A 115 2.97 -18.27 5.06
CA LYS A 115 4.20 -17.47 5.20
C LYS A 115 4.42 -16.90 6.60
N GLY A 116 3.50 -17.11 7.54
CA GLY A 116 3.57 -16.59 8.91
C GLY A 116 3.38 -15.07 9.05
N GLN A 117 2.71 -14.40 8.10
CA GLN A 117 2.56 -12.93 8.05
C GLN A 117 1.08 -12.54 7.91
N MET A 118 0.45 -11.91 8.91
CA MET A 118 -1.00 -11.59 8.93
C MET A 118 -1.47 -10.59 7.84
N VAL A 119 -2.74 -10.65 7.42
CA VAL A 119 -3.39 -9.90 6.30
C VAL A 119 -3.09 -8.39 6.20
N SER A 120 -2.93 -7.67 7.32
CA SER A 120 -2.52 -6.25 7.29
C SER A 120 -1.17 -6.02 6.59
N TYR A 121 -0.30 -7.04 6.59
CA TYR A 121 0.99 -7.01 5.91
C TYR A 121 0.85 -7.09 4.38
N LEU A 122 -0.26 -7.57 3.82
CA LEU A 122 -0.32 -7.85 2.38
C LEU A 122 -0.37 -6.59 1.53
N LEU A 123 -1.20 -5.61 1.89
CA LEU A 123 -1.19 -4.31 1.20
C LEU A 123 0.13 -3.57 1.41
N ASP A 124 0.69 -3.60 2.63
CA ASP A 124 1.97 -2.95 2.92
C ASP A 124 3.16 -3.66 2.25
N SER A 125 3.18 -4.99 2.15
CA SER A 125 4.22 -5.77 1.46
C SER A 125 4.08 -5.64 -0.06
N LEU A 126 2.87 -5.73 -0.60
CA LEU A 126 2.61 -5.54 -2.03
C LEU A 126 3.02 -4.15 -2.49
N LEU A 127 2.64 -3.10 -1.76
CA LEU A 127 3.01 -1.73 -2.10
C LEU A 127 4.48 -1.42 -1.77
N SER A 128 5.08 -2.06 -0.76
CA SER A 128 6.50 -1.88 -0.43
C SER A 128 7.43 -2.61 -1.41
N GLU A 129 7.03 -3.77 -1.92
CA GLU A 129 7.79 -4.54 -2.91
C GLU A 129 7.74 -3.88 -4.29
N THR A 130 6.68 -3.15 -4.63
CA THR A 130 6.60 -2.38 -5.89
C THR A 130 7.29 -1.01 -5.82
N ALA A 131 7.50 -0.47 -4.62
CA ALA A 131 8.15 0.83 -4.40
C ALA A 131 9.70 0.80 -4.39
N GLN A 132 10.30 -0.39 -4.48
CA GLN A 132 11.75 -0.60 -4.66
C GLN A 132 12.11 -0.68 -6.15
#